data_AF-A0A1F6RXH7-F1
#
_entry.id   AF-A0A1F6RXH7-F1
#
_cell.length_a   1.000
_cell.length_b   1.000
_cell.length_c   1.000
_cell.angle_alpha   90.00
_cell.angle_beta   90.00
_cell.angle_gamma   90.00
#
_symmetry.space_group_name_H-M   'P 1'
#
loop_
_entity.id
_entity.type
_entity.pdbx_description
1 polymer ?
#
loop_
_entity_poly.entity_id
_entity_poly.type
_entity_poly.pdbx_seq_one_letter_code
_entity_poly.pdbx_strand_id
1 'polypeptide(L)'
;MKIENCPPASSCEASRAGKLKISNSAFTLIELLVAMAIIALLVAVVLVQFQGYAKGARASKALGQLSSVIPGMVSCWGNGGKVKVPTQNGGADICTLNPSYGKWPSFTSDMDSYDFTVSVENVSTDPDYCMTGCIDKDAWYFYVNSVGDNKRICCNKTVGGCASKIKASGTTCNATEWTD
;
A
#
# COMPACT_ATOMS: atom_id res chain seq x y z
N MET A 1 19.90 -24.59 70.88
CA MET A 1 20.80 -23.42 71.06
C MET A 1 22.23 -23.91 71.12
N LYS A 2 23.00 -23.69 70.05
CA LYS A 2 24.43 -23.43 70.14
C LYS A 2 24.78 -22.57 68.93
N ILE A 3 25.10 -21.32 69.22
CA ILE A 3 25.54 -20.29 68.28
C ILE A 3 27.03 -20.60 68.09
N GLU A 4 27.44 -20.97 66.88
CA GLU A 4 28.86 -21.08 66.55
C GLU A 4 29.28 -19.87 65.73
N ASN A 5 30.25 -19.16 66.29
CA ASN A 5 30.73 -17.85 65.90
C ASN A 5 31.42 -17.90 64.53
N CYS A 6 31.02 -16.98 63.64
CA CYS A 6 31.84 -16.61 62.51
C CYS A 6 33.06 -15.80 63.01
N PRO A 7 34.30 -16.10 62.60
CA PRO A 7 35.49 -15.35 63.00
C PRO A 7 35.48 -13.91 62.43
N PRO A 8 36.06 -12.93 63.14
CA PRO A 8 36.05 -11.54 62.72
C PRO A 8 36.96 -11.28 61.52
N ALA A 9 36.46 -10.42 60.63
CA ALA A 9 37.12 -9.88 59.46
C ALA A 9 38.57 -9.45 59.75
N SER A 10 39.52 -10.27 59.36
CA SER A 10 40.92 -9.87 59.25
C SER A 10 41.67 -10.88 58.38
N SER A 11 41.58 -10.69 57.06
CA SER A 11 42.75 -10.74 56.18
C SER A 11 42.30 -10.67 54.74
N CYS A 12 42.77 -9.60 54.09
CA CYS A 12 43.34 -9.69 52.76
C CYS A 12 42.41 -10.20 51.66
N GLU A 13 41.73 -9.26 51.00
CA GLU A 13 42.03 -9.10 49.58
C GLU A 13 42.01 -7.62 49.23
N ALA A 14 43.20 -7.14 48.89
CA ALA A 14 43.51 -5.77 48.63
C ALA A 14 42.71 -5.26 47.42
N SER A 15 42.15 -4.07 47.61
CA SER A 15 41.79 -3.11 46.58
C SER A 15 42.70 -3.21 45.35
N ARG A 16 42.17 -3.80 44.27
CA ARG A 16 42.46 -3.30 42.92
C ARG A 16 41.16 -2.71 42.38
N ALA A 17 40.77 -1.58 42.97
CA ALA A 17 40.10 -0.55 42.21
C ALA A 17 41.05 -0.14 41.08
N GLY A 18 40.97 -0.86 39.96
CA GLY A 18 41.57 -0.43 38.71
C GLY A 18 41.02 0.96 38.43
N LYS A 19 41.88 1.97 38.57
CA LYS A 19 41.58 3.36 38.24
C LYS A 19 41.27 3.37 36.74
N LEU A 20 40.01 3.14 36.39
CA LEU A 20 39.51 3.30 35.05
C LEU A 20 39.64 4.80 34.76
N LYS A 21 40.75 5.19 34.13
CA LYS A 21 40.91 6.51 33.54
C LYS A 21 39.82 6.60 32.47
N ILE A 22 38.67 7.12 32.84
CA ILE A 22 37.74 7.70 31.89
C ILE A 22 38.50 8.94 31.38
N SER A 23 39.20 8.79 30.25
CA SER A 23 39.68 9.93 29.50
C SER A 23 38.42 10.66 29.05
N ASN A 24 38.05 11.71 29.77
CA ASN A 24 37.04 12.66 29.35
C ASN A 24 37.61 13.44 28.16
N SER A 25 37.73 12.76 27.01
CA SER A 25 37.90 13.41 25.73
C SER A 25 36.59 14.13 25.45
N ALA A 26 36.55 15.40 25.83
CA ALA A 26 35.48 16.28 25.44
C ALA A 26 35.46 16.34 23.91
N PHE A 27 34.40 15.81 23.30
CA PHE A 27 34.09 16.09 21.90
C PHE A 27 34.14 17.59 21.72
N THR A 28 34.96 18.04 20.79
CA THR A 28 35.07 19.48 20.56
C THR A 28 33.72 20.01 20.09
N LEU A 29 33.34 21.21 20.52
CA LEU A 29 32.04 21.80 20.14
C LEU A 29 31.90 21.90 18.61
N ILE A 30 33.03 22.10 17.92
CA ILE A 30 33.09 22.12 16.46
C ILE A 30 32.79 20.75 15.83
N GLU A 31 33.22 19.65 16.45
CA GLU A 31 32.98 18.30 15.94
C GLU A 31 31.49 17.94 15.98
N LEU A 32 30.80 18.34 17.05
CA LEU A 32 29.35 18.18 17.15
C LEU A 32 28.60 19.11 16.17
N LEU A 33 29.10 20.33 15.97
CA LEU A 33 28.50 21.30 15.06
C LEU A 33 28.61 20.85 13.59
N VAL A 34 29.77 20.33 13.18
CA VAL A 34 29.98 19.79 11.83
C VAL A 34 29.13 18.52 11.62
N ALA A 35 29.01 17.66 12.63
CA ALA A 35 28.16 16.48 12.52
C ALA A 35 26.69 16.84 12.26
N MET A 36 26.15 17.81 13.00
CA MET A 36 24.76 18.29 12.78
C MET A 36 24.59 18.96 11.43
N ALA A 37 25.61 19.68 10.94
CA ALA A 37 25.61 20.26 9.60
C ALA A 37 25.52 19.18 8.51
N ILE A 38 26.25 18.07 8.64
CA ILE A 38 26.20 16.96 7.69
C ILE A 38 24.85 16.23 7.77
N ILE A 39 24.34 15.96 8.98
CA ILE A 39 23.04 15.29 9.15
C ILE A 39 21.91 16.12 8.52
N ALA A 40 21.93 17.44 8.69
CA ALA A 40 20.94 18.33 8.08
C ALA A 40 20.90 18.21 6.55
N LEU A 41 22.07 18.11 5.91
CA LEU A 41 22.18 17.92 4.46
C LEU A 41 21.60 16.56 4.03
N LEU A 42 21.93 15.49 4.75
CA LEU A 42 21.45 14.14 4.44
C LEU A 42 19.93 14.03 4.57
N VAL A 43 19.35 14.63 5.61
CA VAL A 43 17.88 14.62 5.81
C VAL A 43 17.16 15.37 4.68
N ALA A 44 17.71 16.49 4.22
CA ALA A 44 17.10 17.29 3.16
C ALA A 44 16.94 16.50 1.84
N VAL A 45 17.99 15.78 1.40
CA VAL A 45 17.95 14.99 0.15
C VAL A 45 17.08 13.74 0.28
N VAL A 46 16.99 13.16 1.48
CA VAL A 46 16.19 11.96 1.73
C VAL A 46 14.68 12.28 1.67
N LEU A 47 14.26 13.46 2.11
CA LEU A 47 12.85 13.88 2.13
C LEU A 47 12.23 13.96 0.73
N VAL A 48 12.95 14.49 -0.26
CA VAL A 48 12.43 14.59 -1.64
C VAL A 48 12.23 13.21 -2.27
N GLN A 49 13.09 12.26 -1.94
CA GLN A 49 13.00 10.88 -2.45
C GLN A 49 11.84 10.11 -1.80
N PHE A 50 11.61 10.29 -0.49
CA PHE A 50 10.51 9.63 0.22
C PHE A 50 9.13 9.95 -0.35
N GLN A 51 8.94 11.16 -0.87
CA GLN A 51 7.69 11.54 -1.54
C GLN A 51 7.40 10.67 -2.77
N GLY A 52 8.41 10.28 -3.55
CA GLY A 52 8.25 9.38 -4.69
C GLY A 52 7.93 7.95 -4.27
N TYR A 53 8.63 7.43 -3.26
CA TYR A 53 8.41 6.07 -2.74
C TYR A 53 7.02 5.89 -2.13
N ALA A 54 6.53 6.87 -1.37
CA ALA A 54 5.19 6.82 -0.78
C ALA A 54 4.10 6.73 -1.87
N LYS A 55 4.27 7.42 -2.99
CA LYS A 55 3.34 7.39 -4.14
C LYS A 55 3.31 6.02 -4.81
N GLY A 56 4.48 5.39 -5.01
CA GLY A 56 4.59 4.04 -5.57
C GLY A 56 4.00 2.96 -4.66
N ALA A 57 4.22 3.07 -3.34
CA ALA A 57 3.65 2.15 -2.36
C ALA A 57 2.11 2.23 -2.34
N ARG A 58 1.55 3.43 -2.41
CA ARG A 58 0.09 3.64 -2.55
C ARG A 58 -0.42 2.96 -3.83
N ALA A 59 0.19 3.22 -4.98
CA ALA A 59 -0.23 2.59 -6.24
C ALA A 59 -0.23 1.06 -6.17
N SER A 60 0.79 0.48 -5.55
CA SER A 60 0.93 -0.97 -5.36
C SER A 60 -0.14 -1.53 -4.42
N LYS A 61 -0.51 -0.81 -3.36
CA LYS A 61 -1.61 -1.19 -2.46
C LYS A 61 -2.94 -1.23 -3.21
N ALA A 62 -3.27 -0.18 -3.97
CA ALA A 62 -4.48 -0.16 -4.78
C ALA A 62 -4.48 -1.28 -5.83
N LEU A 63 -3.34 -1.54 -6.48
CA LEU A 63 -3.20 -2.64 -7.43
C LEU A 63 -3.52 -4.00 -6.79
N GLY A 64 -3.00 -4.27 -5.59
CA GLY A 64 -3.29 -5.49 -4.85
C GLY A 64 -4.76 -5.62 -4.47
N GLN A 65 -5.37 -4.54 -3.98
CA GLN A 65 -6.79 -4.52 -3.64
C GLN A 65 -7.68 -4.77 -4.86
N LEU A 66 -7.37 -4.17 -6.01
CA LEU A 66 -8.15 -4.37 -7.23
C LEU A 66 -7.99 -5.79 -7.78
N SER A 67 -6.77 -6.34 -7.75
CA SER A 67 -6.51 -7.71 -8.21
C SER A 67 -7.26 -8.76 -7.39
N SER A 68 -7.49 -8.50 -6.09
CA SER A 68 -8.27 -9.40 -5.23
C SER A 68 -9.76 -9.46 -5.55
N VAL A 69 -10.30 -8.50 -6.31
CA VAL A 69 -11.74 -8.45 -6.67
C VAL A 69 -12.07 -9.38 -7.84
N ILE A 70 -11.12 -9.58 -8.76
CA ILE A 70 -11.26 -10.42 -9.96
C ILE A 70 -11.83 -11.82 -9.65
N PRO A 71 -11.29 -12.61 -8.70
CA PRO A 71 -11.84 -13.93 -8.41
C PRO A 71 -13.28 -13.89 -7.88
N GLY A 72 -13.66 -12.84 -7.14
CA GLY A 72 -15.03 -12.62 -6.68
C GLY A 72 -16.00 -12.36 -7.84
N MET A 73 -15.56 -11.58 -8.83
CA MET A 73 -16.31 -11.34 -10.08
C MET A 73 -16.48 -12.62 -10.90
N VAL A 74 -15.40 -13.37 -11.11
CA VAL A 74 -15.42 -14.64 -11.86
C VAL A 74 -16.34 -15.66 -11.20
N SER A 75 -16.30 -15.75 -9.87
CA SER A 75 -17.17 -16.63 -9.09
C SER A 75 -18.64 -16.21 -9.19
N CYS A 76 -18.92 -14.91 -9.20
CA CYS A 76 -20.27 -14.39 -9.39
C CYS A 76 -20.85 -14.79 -10.76
N TRP A 77 -20.08 -14.58 -11.83
CA TRP A 77 -20.48 -14.99 -13.18
C TRP A 77 -20.66 -16.50 -13.30
N GLY A 78 -19.77 -17.30 -12.69
CA GLY A 78 -19.84 -18.77 -12.68
C GLY A 78 -21.10 -19.33 -12.01
N ASN A 79 -21.72 -18.58 -11.10
CA ASN A 79 -22.96 -18.96 -10.41
C ASN A 79 -24.22 -18.33 -11.04
N GLY A 80 -24.12 -17.74 -12.25
CA GLY A 80 -25.24 -17.09 -12.93
C GLY A 80 -25.60 -15.72 -12.35
N GLY A 81 -24.71 -15.14 -11.54
CA GLY A 81 -24.88 -13.80 -10.96
C GLY A 81 -24.44 -12.70 -11.91
N LYS A 82 -24.90 -11.48 -11.64
CA LYS A 82 -24.46 -10.28 -12.35
C LYS A 82 -23.51 -9.50 -11.44
N VAL A 83 -22.37 -9.07 -11.98
CA VAL A 83 -21.41 -8.25 -11.22
C VAL A 83 -21.93 -6.83 -11.19
N LYS A 84 -22.08 -6.24 -10.00
CA LYS A 84 -22.52 -4.86 -9.82
C LYS A 84 -21.38 -3.89 -10.11
N VAL A 85 -21.73 -2.77 -10.75
CA VAL A 85 -20.79 -1.67 -10.91
C VAL A 85 -20.62 -0.98 -9.56
N PRO A 86 -19.38 -0.83 -9.09
CA PRO A 86 -19.11 -0.13 -7.84
C PRO A 86 -19.46 1.34 -7.91
N THR A 87 -19.94 1.87 -6.79
CA THR A 87 -20.15 3.31 -6.61
C THR A 87 -18.81 4.03 -6.45
N GLN A 88 -18.78 5.37 -6.60
CA GLN A 88 -17.53 6.16 -6.60
C GLN A 88 -16.62 5.98 -5.38
N ASN A 89 -17.11 5.41 -4.28
CA ASN A 89 -16.35 5.16 -3.06
C ASN A 89 -16.08 3.68 -2.79
N GLY A 90 -16.45 2.77 -3.70
CA GLY A 90 -16.40 1.33 -3.48
C GLY A 90 -17.34 0.85 -2.38
N GLY A 91 -16.99 -0.25 -1.71
CA GLY A 91 -17.73 -0.82 -0.58
C GLY A 91 -19.02 -1.58 -0.94
N ALA A 92 -19.50 -1.44 -2.18
CA ALA A 92 -20.62 -2.19 -2.70
C ALA A 92 -20.29 -3.68 -2.86
N ASP A 93 -21.30 -4.54 -2.77
CA ASP A 93 -21.14 -5.96 -3.08
C ASP A 93 -20.73 -6.16 -4.54
N ILE A 94 -19.80 -7.09 -4.77
CA ILE A 94 -19.35 -7.43 -6.13
C ILE A 94 -20.47 -8.08 -6.93
N CYS A 95 -21.28 -8.94 -6.28
CA CYS A 95 -22.29 -9.76 -6.95
C CYS A 95 -23.72 -9.36 -6.57
N THR A 96 -24.66 -9.56 -7.48
CA THR A 96 -26.11 -9.41 -7.19
C THR A 96 -26.70 -10.55 -6.37
N LEU A 97 -26.11 -11.74 -6.40
CA LEU A 97 -26.69 -12.93 -5.75
C LEU A 97 -26.54 -12.93 -4.23
N ASN A 98 -25.35 -12.62 -3.71
CA ASN A 98 -25.05 -12.67 -2.27
C ASN A 98 -23.83 -11.78 -1.95
N PRO A 99 -23.77 -11.11 -0.79
CA PRO A 99 -22.55 -10.45 -0.30
C PRO A 99 -21.34 -11.37 -0.08
N SER A 100 -21.49 -12.70 -0.03
CA SER A 100 -20.38 -13.65 0.16
C SER A 100 -19.31 -13.65 -0.93
N TYR A 101 -19.60 -13.10 -2.11
CA TYR A 101 -18.63 -12.99 -3.21
C TYR A 101 -17.61 -11.86 -3.03
N GLY A 102 -17.71 -11.11 -1.92
CA GLY A 102 -16.83 -10.01 -1.57
C GLY A 102 -17.40 -8.65 -1.95
N LYS A 103 -16.65 -7.61 -1.57
CA LYS A 103 -17.01 -6.20 -1.76
C LYS A 103 -15.92 -5.49 -2.54
N TRP A 104 -16.32 -4.47 -3.27
CA TRP A 104 -15.40 -3.55 -3.92
C TRP A 104 -14.57 -2.78 -2.88
N PRO A 105 -13.26 -2.58 -3.09
CA PRO A 105 -12.41 -1.88 -2.14
C PRO A 105 -12.84 -0.42 -2.00
N SER A 106 -12.84 0.09 -0.77
CA SER A 106 -13.10 1.50 -0.46
C SER A 106 -11.79 2.25 -0.26
N PHE A 107 -11.60 3.34 -1.01
CA PHE A 107 -10.34 4.11 -1.00
C PHE A 107 -10.38 5.38 -0.13
N THR A 108 -11.41 5.54 0.71
CA THR A 108 -11.80 6.82 1.32
C THR A 108 -11.00 7.28 2.54
N SER A 109 -9.97 6.55 2.98
CA SER A 109 -9.21 6.91 4.20
C SER A 109 -7.71 6.61 4.17
N ASP A 110 -7.29 5.58 3.43
CA ASP A 110 -5.90 5.11 3.47
C ASP A 110 -5.07 5.55 2.26
N MET A 111 -5.73 6.16 1.29
CA MET A 111 -5.20 6.46 -0.03
C MET A 111 -5.66 7.87 -0.42
N ASP A 112 -5.21 8.89 0.33
CA ASP A 112 -5.61 10.31 0.30
C ASP A 112 -5.62 11.03 -1.07
N SER A 113 -5.35 10.32 -2.17
CA SER A 113 -5.33 10.86 -3.53
C SER A 113 -6.03 9.96 -4.56
N TYR A 114 -6.48 8.76 -4.20
CA TYR A 114 -7.04 7.78 -5.13
C TYR A 114 -8.56 7.89 -5.14
N ASP A 115 -9.08 8.33 -6.28
CA ASP A 115 -10.50 8.36 -6.62
C ASP A 115 -10.86 7.13 -7.46
N PHE A 116 -11.93 6.46 -7.05
CA PHE A 116 -12.37 5.23 -7.64
C PHE A 116 -13.44 5.54 -8.68
N THR A 117 -13.02 5.67 -9.94
CA THR A 117 -13.92 5.94 -11.04
C THR A 117 -14.02 4.72 -11.93
N VAL A 118 -15.15 4.01 -11.90
CA VAL A 118 -15.41 2.96 -12.88
C VAL A 118 -16.12 3.58 -14.06
N SER A 119 -15.41 3.70 -15.19
CA SER A 119 -16.11 3.77 -16.46
C SER A 119 -16.33 2.34 -16.94
N VAL A 120 -17.60 2.00 -17.07
CA VAL A 120 -18.05 0.79 -17.73
C VAL A 120 -18.40 1.26 -19.14
N GLU A 121 -17.55 1.02 -20.13
CA GLU A 121 -18.07 1.04 -21.50
C GLU A 121 -18.98 -0.17 -21.65
N ASN A 122 -20.26 0.06 -21.38
CA ASN A 122 -21.33 -0.82 -21.79
C ASN A 122 -21.46 -0.67 -23.32
N VAL A 123 -20.80 -1.52 -24.08
CA VAL A 123 -21.14 -1.66 -25.50
C VAL A 123 -21.28 -3.14 -25.83
N SER A 124 -22.40 -3.74 -25.45
CA SER A 124 -22.94 -4.79 -26.30
C SER A 124 -24.46 -4.78 -26.39
N THR A 125 -24.90 -5.38 -27.48
CA THR A 125 -26.28 -5.56 -27.93
C THR A 125 -26.83 -6.94 -27.56
N ASP A 126 -26.15 -7.75 -26.75
CA ASP A 126 -26.59 -9.11 -26.41
C ASP A 126 -27.72 -9.14 -25.35
N PRO A 127 -28.73 -10.03 -25.47
CA PRO A 127 -29.84 -10.10 -24.51
C PRO A 127 -29.47 -10.70 -23.13
N ASP A 128 -28.32 -11.37 -23.02
CA ASP A 128 -27.74 -11.81 -21.74
C ASP A 128 -26.94 -10.69 -21.03
N TYR A 129 -26.73 -9.55 -21.70
CA TYR A 129 -26.16 -8.37 -21.08
C TYR A 129 -27.05 -7.85 -19.96
N CYS A 130 -26.40 -7.20 -19.02
CA CYS A 130 -27.06 -6.63 -17.90
C CYS A 130 -27.43 -5.17 -18.25
N MET A 131 -28.73 -4.87 -18.31
CA MET A 131 -29.26 -3.73 -19.07
C MET A 131 -28.92 -2.32 -18.54
N THR A 132 -28.17 -2.15 -17.45
CA THR A 132 -27.48 -0.92 -16.98
C THR A 132 -26.89 -1.22 -15.59
N GLY A 133 -25.66 -0.76 -15.29
CA GLY A 133 -25.12 -0.74 -13.92
C GLY A 133 -24.40 -2.02 -13.45
N CYS A 134 -23.87 -2.81 -14.37
CA CYS A 134 -23.27 -4.12 -14.11
C CYS A 134 -22.19 -4.42 -15.16
N ILE A 135 -21.33 -5.40 -14.88
CA ILE A 135 -20.12 -5.71 -15.67
C ILE A 135 -20.28 -7.05 -16.39
N ASP A 136 -19.98 -7.08 -17.68
CA ASP A 136 -20.10 -8.28 -18.52
C ASP A 136 -18.91 -9.23 -18.39
N LYS A 137 -19.19 -10.54 -18.48
CA LYS A 137 -18.19 -11.60 -18.36
C LYS A 137 -17.20 -11.63 -19.53
N ASP A 138 -17.62 -11.15 -20.69
CA ASP A 138 -16.88 -11.31 -21.95
C ASP A 138 -16.01 -10.12 -22.32
N ALA A 139 -16.42 -8.93 -21.92
CA ALA A 139 -15.69 -7.69 -22.12
C ALA A 139 -15.82 -6.81 -20.87
N TRP A 140 -14.76 -6.77 -20.06
CA TRP A 140 -14.72 -5.92 -18.88
C TRP A 140 -13.38 -5.22 -18.74
N TYR A 141 -13.45 -3.96 -18.33
CA TYR A 141 -12.34 -3.24 -17.74
C TYR A 141 -12.87 -2.32 -16.64
N PHE A 142 -12.03 -2.03 -15.65
CA PHE A 142 -12.31 -1.05 -14.61
C PHE A 142 -11.01 -0.38 -14.17
N TYR A 143 -11.09 0.81 -13.58
CA TYR A 143 -9.89 1.52 -13.18
C TYR A 143 -10.06 2.38 -11.93
N VAL A 144 -8.90 2.80 -11.41
CA VAL A 144 -8.77 3.73 -10.30
C VAL A 144 -7.80 4.82 -10.70
N ASN A 145 -8.17 6.06 -10.42
CA ASN A 145 -7.36 7.22 -10.71
C ASN A 145 -6.80 7.79 -9.42
N SER A 146 -5.52 8.13 -9.39
CA SER A 146 -5.01 9.06 -8.38
C SER A 146 -5.00 10.48 -8.94
N VAL A 147 -5.76 11.37 -8.31
CA VAL A 147 -5.82 12.80 -8.65
C VAL A 147 -4.54 13.52 -8.20
N GLY A 148 -3.97 13.12 -7.05
CA GLY A 148 -2.75 13.73 -6.51
C GLY A 148 -1.45 13.19 -7.12
N ASP A 149 -1.46 11.94 -7.63
CA ASP A 149 -0.23 11.27 -8.07
C ASP A 149 -0.14 11.05 -9.59
N ASN A 150 -1.16 11.47 -10.36
CA ASN A 150 -1.25 11.26 -11.82
C ASN A 150 -1.01 9.80 -12.22
N LYS A 151 -1.48 8.86 -11.40
CA LYS A 151 -1.40 7.42 -11.65
C LYS A 151 -2.77 6.87 -11.98
N ARG A 152 -2.83 5.91 -12.91
CA ARG A 152 -4.03 5.16 -13.23
C ARG A 152 -3.72 3.67 -13.12
N ILE A 153 -4.59 2.94 -12.43
CA ILE A 153 -4.53 1.48 -12.33
C ILE A 153 -5.72 0.96 -13.10
N CYS A 154 -5.47 0.17 -14.14
CA CYS A 154 -6.50 -0.46 -14.97
C CYS A 154 -6.47 -1.96 -14.76
N CYS A 155 -7.66 -2.56 -14.70
CA CYS A 155 -7.84 -4.00 -14.73
C CYS A 155 -8.70 -4.35 -15.94
N ASN A 156 -8.31 -5.37 -16.70
CA ASN A 156 -9.02 -5.77 -17.91
C ASN A 156 -8.88 -7.29 -18.12
N LYS A 157 -9.92 -7.92 -18.68
CA LYS A 157 -9.90 -9.33 -19.08
C LYS A 157 -8.75 -9.67 -20.03
N THR A 158 -8.45 -8.80 -20.98
CA THR A 158 -7.47 -9.06 -22.06
C THR A 158 -6.05 -9.20 -21.53
N VAL A 159 -5.71 -8.46 -20.48
CA VAL A 159 -4.42 -8.57 -19.78
C VAL A 159 -4.46 -9.59 -18.64
N GLY A 160 -5.61 -10.23 -18.40
CA GLY A 160 -5.79 -11.24 -17.36
C GLY A 160 -5.58 -10.74 -15.93
N GLY A 161 -5.61 -9.42 -15.69
CA GLY A 161 -5.18 -8.85 -14.43
C GLY A 161 -5.28 -7.33 -14.36
N CYS A 162 -4.50 -6.75 -13.45
CA CYS A 162 -4.41 -5.32 -13.22
C CYS A 162 -2.98 -4.80 -13.48
N ALA A 163 -2.86 -3.59 -13.99
CA ALA A 163 -1.59 -2.92 -14.23
C ALA A 163 -1.69 -1.41 -13.91
N SER A 164 -0.56 -0.78 -13.58
CA SER A 164 -0.49 0.67 -13.29
C SER A 164 0.37 1.41 -14.30
N LYS A 165 -0.09 2.54 -14.82
CA LYS A 165 0.66 3.46 -15.71
C LYS A 165 0.46 4.92 -15.26
N ILE A 166 1.26 5.82 -15.84
CA ILE A 166 1.08 7.28 -15.67
C ILE A 166 -0.18 7.69 -16.45
N LYS A 167 -1.03 8.53 -15.84
CA LYS A 167 -2.24 9.06 -16.45
C LYS A 167 -1.86 10.00 -17.61
N ALA A 168 -1.82 9.49 -18.83
CA ALA A 168 -1.76 10.35 -20.02
C ALA A 168 -3.17 10.84 -20.37
N SER A 169 -3.28 12.06 -20.90
CA SER A 169 -4.56 12.59 -21.38
C SER A 169 -5.03 11.74 -22.57
N GLY A 170 -6.18 11.07 -22.44
CA GLY A 170 -6.76 10.22 -23.49
C GLY A 170 -6.53 8.71 -23.35
N THR A 171 -5.69 8.24 -22.43
CA THR A 171 -5.44 6.79 -22.26
C THR A 171 -6.68 6.10 -21.71
N THR A 172 -7.39 5.34 -22.54
CA THR A 172 -8.50 4.51 -22.06
C THR A 172 -7.92 3.21 -21.50
N CYS A 173 -8.61 2.53 -20.58
CA CYS A 173 -8.17 1.21 -20.11
C CYS A 173 -8.44 0.11 -21.15
N ASN A 174 -8.33 0.48 -22.43
CA ASN A 174 -8.63 -0.39 -23.54
C ASN A 174 -7.42 -1.28 -23.81
N ALA A 175 -7.68 -2.53 -24.17
CA ALA A 175 -6.71 -3.62 -24.12
C ALA A 175 -5.42 -3.39 -24.95
N THR A 176 -5.46 -2.51 -25.94
CA THR A 176 -4.38 -2.26 -26.90
C THR A 176 -3.29 -1.30 -26.41
N GLU A 177 -3.53 -0.53 -25.35
CA GLU A 177 -2.54 0.45 -24.82
C GLU A 177 -1.73 -0.08 -23.62
N TRP A 178 -2.04 -1.30 -23.15
CA TRP A 178 -1.53 -1.84 -21.88
C TRP A 178 -0.70 -3.12 -22.01
N THR A 179 -0.45 -3.59 -23.23
CA THR A 179 0.62 -4.55 -23.53
C THR A 179 1.93 -3.77 -23.64
N ASP A 180 2.95 -4.14 -22.85
CA ASP A 180 4.27 -3.52 -22.94
C ASP A 180 4.92 -3.64 -24.33
#